data_AF-L7ETS6-F1
#
_entry.id   AF-L7ETS6-F1
#
_cell.length_a   1.000
_cell.length_b   1.000
_cell.length_c   1.000
_cell.angle_alpha   90.00
_cell.angle_beta   90.00
_cell.angle_gamma   90.00
#
_symmetry.space_group_name_H-M   'P 1'
#
loop_
_entity.id
_entity.type
_entity.pdbx_description
1 polymer ?
#
loop_
_entity_poly.entity_id
_entity_poly.type
_entity_poly.pdbx_seq_one_letter_code
_entity_poly.pdbx_strand_id
1 'polypeptide(L)'
;MLLTRAGRQAVLRGALLTAVELLDRGLELTADTADAPPEAVAGLLEELLETLVLTGDVQRVPELGDRLDGVLTVWGAPPARRAAGFLARARAAATAQQWEEGLTAVRRARELLGAEPDPAFRAALDAVAAHLVLNSQRPDRLESARALAEGAVATAEAVGLPEVSCKALNMLGYCLRPLDLAEAERVFERLVVTAETHALPVWRIRGLLELGVLDRIRTTGTGRLLAVRKAAEETGAVLMTAWADMHLAQTHLLRDEHDSALESARRLRTTAHRLRLREVQLIGVGVDAIIAASRGDRQKLQTALHVMEKALAGRSAGALWGYADTSVWGWAQGICSLLREEPDRAMAEFTEADRAMRALPSTRGVTGFLGPYLLLRTVRGAAGWAELDLAVADRLTEVHWDRPFVGWSRAVLLGREGRAAEAAKAAKEALAGIEAIPLARHLCLRLGASAALTDSWGHPVEWLRSAEQFFHDRGTTRVSAACRAMLREAGSPVARRREGHDTVPQELRRSGVTTREYEVLRLLGRGLGNQEIAEQLFLSPRTVEKHLASLRDRTCRSGRAALIALARRYADGQ
;
A
#
# COMPACT_ATOMS: atom_id res chain seq x y z
N MET A 1 -25.02 -22.28 31.54
CA MET A 1 -25.65 -20.94 31.73
C MET A 1 -24.73 -19.92 32.39
N LEU A 2 -24.11 -20.19 33.55
CA LEU A 2 -23.23 -19.21 34.22
C LEU A 2 -21.97 -18.87 33.39
N LEU A 3 -21.31 -19.88 32.82
CA LEU A 3 -20.14 -19.69 31.96
C LEU A 3 -20.47 -18.98 30.63
N THR A 4 -21.64 -19.24 30.03
CA THR A 4 -22.13 -18.50 28.86
C THR A 4 -22.28 -17.00 29.16
N ARG A 5 -22.88 -16.65 30.30
CA ARG A 5 -23.05 -15.25 30.72
C ARG A 5 -21.71 -14.58 31.06
N ALA A 6 -20.82 -15.31 31.71
CA ALA A 6 -19.48 -14.83 32.03
C ALA A 6 -18.65 -14.58 30.75
N GLY A 7 -18.72 -15.50 29.77
CA GLY A 7 -18.13 -15.33 28.44
C GLY A 7 -18.66 -14.08 27.74
N ARG A 8 -19.98 -13.90 27.64
CA ARG A 8 -20.61 -12.67 27.10
C ARG A 8 -20.11 -11.40 27.77
N GLN A 9 -20.04 -11.38 29.11
CA GLN A 9 -19.54 -10.21 29.82
C GLN A 9 -18.05 -9.96 29.57
N ALA A 10 -17.25 -11.01 29.42
CA ALA A 10 -15.85 -10.89 29.05
C ALA A 10 -15.71 -10.29 27.64
N VAL A 11 -16.53 -10.72 26.67
CA VAL A 11 -16.58 -10.12 25.32
C VAL A 11 -16.94 -8.63 25.38
N LEU A 12 -18.00 -8.27 26.11
CA LEU A 12 -18.42 -6.86 26.27
C LEU A 12 -17.35 -5.99 26.92
N ARG A 13 -16.43 -6.57 27.69
CA ARG A 13 -15.28 -5.89 28.33
C ARG A 13 -13.99 -5.98 27.50
N GLY A 14 -14.03 -6.58 26.32
CA GLY A 14 -12.87 -6.77 25.45
C GLY A 14 -11.90 -7.89 25.88
N ALA A 15 -12.25 -8.69 26.88
CA ALA A 15 -11.43 -9.82 27.37
C ALA A 15 -11.68 -11.10 26.56
N LEU A 16 -11.39 -11.06 25.25
CA LEU A 16 -11.79 -12.10 24.31
C LEU A 16 -11.14 -13.48 24.58
N LEU A 17 -9.86 -13.53 24.98
CA LEU A 17 -9.21 -14.80 25.30
C LEU A 17 -9.83 -15.46 26.54
N THR A 18 -10.10 -14.66 27.58
CA THR A 18 -10.83 -15.13 28.77
C THR A 18 -12.24 -15.60 28.42
N ALA A 19 -12.91 -14.93 27.48
CA ALA A 19 -14.22 -15.39 27.00
C ALA A 19 -14.12 -16.78 26.34
N VAL A 20 -13.13 -17.00 25.47
CA VAL A 20 -12.88 -18.31 24.85
C VAL A 20 -12.63 -19.38 25.92
N GLU A 21 -11.74 -19.14 26.87
CA GLU A 21 -11.42 -20.08 27.97
C GLU A 21 -12.67 -20.45 28.79
N LEU A 22 -13.49 -19.46 29.15
CA LEU A 22 -14.72 -19.68 29.93
C LEU A 22 -15.75 -20.51 29.15
N LEU A 23 -15.88 -20.26 27.84
CA LEU A 23 -16.83 -20.94 26.96
C LEU A 23 -16.36 -22.37 26.65
N ASP A 24 -15.08 -22.58 26.39
CA ASP A 24 -14.47 -23.90 26.20
C ASP A 24 -14.64 -24.75 27.46
N ARG A 25 -14.35 -24.17 28.64
CA ARG A 25 -14.59 -24.85 29.92
C ARG A 25 -16.07 -25.21 30.10
N GLY A 26 -16.97 -24.36 29.63
CA GLY A 26 -18.40 -24.64 29.62
C GLY A 26 -18.76 -25.85 28.75
N LEU A 27 -18.14 -25.96 27.57
CA LEU A 27 -18.37 -27.08 26.65
C LEU A 27 -17.83 -28.40 27.19
N GLU A 28 -16.64 -28.40 27.81
CA GLU A 28 -16.07 -29.56 28.49
C GLU A 28 -17.03 -30.10 29.55
N LEU A 29 -17.52 -29.22 30.43
CA LEU A 29 -18.46 -29.61 31.49
C LEU A 29 -19.78 -30.18 30.95
N THR A 30 -20.20 -29.79 29.75
CA THR A 30 -21.40 -30.37 29.10
C THR A 30 -21.14 -31.70 28.39
N ALA A 31 -19.90 -31.99 28.01
CA ALA A 31 -19.53 -33.25 27.36
C ALA A 31 -19.55 -34.44 28.33
N ASP A 32 -19.25 -34.18 29.61
CA ASP A 32 -19.21 -35.21 30.67
C ASP A 32 -20.57 -35.46 31.33
N THR A 33 -21.60 -34.70 30.96
CA THR A 33 -22.97 -34.84 31.50
C THR A 33 -23.91 -35.43 30.46
N ALA A 34 -24.36 -36.67 30.67
CA ALA A 34 -25.27 -37.40 29.77
C ALA A 34 -26.60 -36.67 29.48
N ASP A 35 -27.02 -35.75 30.36
CA ASP A 35 -28.28 -34.99 30.28
C ASP A 35 -28.08 -33.48 30.13
N ALA A 36 -26.96 -33.02 29.55
CA ALA A 36 -26.79 -31.59 29.29
C ALA A 36 -27.94 -31.07 28.39
N PRO A 37 -28.73 -30.07 28.83
CA PRO A 37 -29.83 -29.57 28.02
C PRO A 37 -29.29 -29.00 26.70
N PRO A 38 -29.84 -29.42 25.54
CA PRO A 38 -29.33 -29.04 24.23
C PRO A 38 -29.34 -27.51 24.03
N GLU A 39 -30.23 -26.79 24.72
CA GLU A 39 -30.28 -25.32 24.74
C GLU A 39 -29.04 -24.69 25.34
N ALA A 40 -28.51 -25.29 26.40
CA ALA A 40 -27.33 -24.80 27.09
C ALA A 40 -26.06 -25.06 26.26
N VAL A 41 -25.99 -26.23 25.62
CA VAL A 41 -24.89 -26.58 24.70
C VAL A 41 -24.92 -25.66 23.48
N ALA A 42 -26.09 -25.46 22.87
CA ALA A 42 -26.26 -24.54 21.75
C ALA A 42 -25.85 -23.11 22.13
N GLY A 43 -26.29 -22.60 23.28
CA GLY A 43 -25.93 -21.27 23.74
C GLY A 43 -24.43 -21.09 24.01
N LEU A 44 -23.71 -22.14 24.45
CA LEU A 44 -22.25 -22.10 24.57
C LEU A 44 -21.56 -22.07 23.21
N LEU A 45 -22.00 -22.92 22.29
CA LEU A 45 -21.45 -22.99 20.94
C LEU A 45 -21.69 -21.70 20.15
N GLU A 46 -22.89 -21.10 20.24
CA GLU A 46 -23.23 -19.82 19.61
C GLU A 46 -22.26 -18.71 20.06
N GLU A 47 -22.10 -18.54 21.37
CA GLU A 47 -21.19 -17.53 21.93
C GLU A 47 -19.72 -17.81 21.61
N LEU A 48 -19.32 -19.08 21.64
CA LEU A 48 -17.95 -19.45 21.31
C LEU A 48 -17.65 -19.14 19.84
N LEU A 49 -18.55 -19.50 18.92
CA LEU A 49 -18.39 -19.21 17.50
C LEU A 49 -18.29 -17.70 17.23
N GLU A 50 -19.13 -16.88 17.85
CA GLU A 50 -19.04 -15.42 17.72
C GLU A 50 -17.73 -14.88 18.29
N THR A 51 -17.30 -15.38 19.45
CA THR A 51 -16.04 -14.97 20.09
C THR A 51 -14.83 -15.38 19.26
N LEU A 52 -14.81 -16.60 18.69
CA LEU A 52 -13.75 -17.10 17.81
C LEU A 52 -13.62 -16.26 16.53
N VAL A 53 -14.74 -15.80 15.96
CA VAL A 53 -14.72 -14.87 14.84
C VAL A 53 -14.08 -13.53 15.24
N LEU A 54 -14.38 -13.01 16.44
CA LEU A 54 -13.79 -11.77 16.94
C LEU A 54 -12.29 -11.89 17.25
N THR A 55 -11.83 -13.04 17.74
CA THR A 55 -10.41 -13.30 18.01
C THR A 55 -9.62 -13.67 16.76
N GLY A 56 -10.29 -14.03 15.67
CA GLY A 56 -9.67 -14.51 14.44
C GLY A 56 -9.28 -15.99 14.47
N ASP A 57 -9.61 -16.73 15.53
CA ASP A 57 -9.40 -18.19 15.62
C ASP A 57 -10.49 -18.94 14.84
N VAL A 58 -10.43 -18.82 13.52
CA VAL A 58 -11.44 -19.33 12.59
C VAL A 58 -11.28 -20.83 12.28
N GLN A 59 -10.17 -21.46 12.66
CA GLN A 59 -9.88 -22.86 12.31
C GLN A 59 -10.84 -23.84 12.97
N ARG A 60 -11.31 -23.51 14.18
CA ARG A 60 -12.24 -24.33 14.97
C ARG A 60 -13.70 -24.14 14.55
N VAL A 61 -14.00 -23.08 13.81
CA VAL A 61 -15.38 -22.69 13.48
C VAL A 61 -16.13 -23.73 12.64
N PRO A 62 -15.53 -24.39 11.62
CA PRO A 62 -16.24 -25.41 10.84
C PRO A 62 -16.76 -26.56 11.71
N GLU A 63 -15.90 -27.16 12.53
CA GLU A 63 -16.23 -28.30 13.40
C GLU A 63 -17.26 -27.90 14.47
N LEU A 64 -17.03 -26.79 15.17
CA LEU A 64 -17.96 -26.30 16.20
C LEU A 64 -19.30 -25.85 15.59
N GLY A 65 -19.28 -25.36 14.35
CA GLY A 65 -20.47 -25.01 13.59
C GLY A 65 -21.29 -26.23 13.16
N ASP A 66 -20.64 -27.32 12.74
CA ASP A 66 -21.31 -28.59 12.45
C ASP A 66 -21.90 -29.21 13.72
N ARG A 67 -21.16 -29.14 14.84
CA ARG A 67 -21.66 -29.55 16.16
C ARG A 67 -22.89 -28.74 16.57
N LEU A 68 -22.88 -27.41 16.37
CA LEU A 68 -24.01 -26.54 16.66
C LEU A 68 -25.23 -26.90 15.81
N ASP A 69 -25.08 -27.09 14.49
CA ASP A 69 -26.20 -27.47 13.62
C ASP A 69 -26.79 -28.84 14.01
N GLY A 70 -25.93 -29.80 14.38
CA GLY A 70 -26.36 -31.10 14.91
C GLY A 70 -27.22 -30.96 16.18
N VAL A 71 -26.73 -30.21 17.18
CA VAL A 71 -27.46 -29.96 18.43
C VAL A 71 -28.79 -29.25 18.17
N LEU A 72 -28.79 -28.19 17.37
CA LEU A 72 -30.01 -27.43 17.05
C LEU A 72 -31.02 -28.26 16.25
N THR A 73 -30.55 -29.16 15.38
CA THR A 73 -31.41 -30.05 14.59
C THR A 73 -32.10 -31.10 15.47
N VAL A 74 -31.33 -31.79 16.32
CA VAL A 74 -31.88 -32.80 17.25
C VAL A 74 -32.85 -32.16 18.24
N TRP A 75 -32.55 -30.96 18.71
CA TRP A 75 -33.42 -30.20 19.59
C TRP A 75 -34.70 -29.69 18.90
N GLY A 76 -34.75 -29.64 17.57
CA GLY A 76 -35.88 -29.06 16.84
C GLY A 76 -35.96 -27.53 16.99
N ALA A 77 -34.81 -26.86 17.07
CA ALA A 77 -34.74 -25.42 17.25
C ALA A 77 -35.39 -24.64 16.08
N PRO A 78 -35.96 -23.44 16.34
CA PRO A 78 -36.57 -22.62 15.30
C PRO A 78 -35.62 -22.34 14.14
N PRO A 79 -36.11 -22.27 12.88
CA PRO A 79 -35.26 -22.04 11.71
C PRO A 79 -34.38 -20.79 11.81
N ALA A 80 -34.87 -19.71 12.43
CA ALA A 80 -34.11 -18.49 12.66
C ALA A 80 -32.86 -18.71 13.53
N ARG A 81 -32.95 -19.56 14.56
CA ARG A 81 -31.82 -19.88 15.44
C ARG A 81 -30.78 -20.74 14.72
N ARG A 82 -31.23 -21.69 13.90
CA ARG A 82 -30.34 -22.46 13.01
C ARG A 82 -29.64 -21.58 11.98
N ALA A 83 -30.36 -20.62 11.40
CA ALA A 83 -29.77 -19.66 10.46
C ALA A 83 -28.67 -18.82 11.11
N ALA A 84 -28.80 -18.45 12.40
CA ALA A 84 -27.76 -17.71 13.14
C ALA A 84 -26.41 -18.45 13.19
N GLY A 85 -26.44 -19.77 13.35
CA GLY A 85 -25.24 -20.61 13.28
C GLY A 85 -24.55 -20.52 11.90
N PHE A 86 -25.32 -20.56 10.82
CA PHE A 86 -24.78 -20.38 9.47
C PHE A 86 -24.27 -18.96 9.22
N LEU A 87 -24.89 -17.93 9.80
CA LEU A 87 -24.37 -16.57 9.75
C LEU A 87 -23.00 -16.45 10.43
N ALA A 88 -22.81 -17.09 11.59
CA ALA A 88 -21.51 -17.15 12.27
C ALA A 88 -20.46 -17.85 11.39
N ARG A 89 -20.80 -18.99 10.77
CA ARG A 89 -19.92 -19.70 9.82
C ARG A 89 -19.58 -18.83 8.60
N ALA A 90 -20.54 -18.09 8.05
CA ALA A 90 -20.30 -17.17 6.94
C ALA A 90 -19.33 -16.04 7.33
N ARG A 91 -19.45 -15.49 8.55
CA ARG A 91 -18.51 -14.47 9.08
C ARG A 91 -17.11 -15.04 9.28
N ALA A 92 -17.01 -16.26 9.80
CA ALA A 92 -15.74 -16.96 9.95
C ALA A 92 -15.10 -17.24 8.60
N ALA A 93 -15.86 -17.77 7.64
CA ALA A 93 -15.40 -18.03 6.29
C ALA A 93 -14.95 -16.73 5.57
N ALA A 94 -15.65 -15.62 5.77
CA ALA A 94 -15.23 -14.32 5.26
C ALA A 94 -13.91 -13.84 5.89
N THR A 95 -13.72 -14.11 7.18
CA THR A 95 -12.46 -13.85 7.90
C THR A 95 -11.37 -14.84 7.52
N ALA A 96 -11.73 -16.06 7.09
CA ALA A 96 -10.82 -17.12 6.68
C ALA A 96 -10.49 -17.09 5.17
N GLN A 97 -11.20 -16.28 4.40
CA GLN A 97 -11.16 -16.21 2.92
C GLN A 97 -11.62 -17.47 2.20
N GLN A 98 -12.48 -18.22 2.85
CA GLN A 98 -13.14 -19.37 2.26
C GLN A 98 -14.42 -18.88 1.58
N TRP A 99 -14.26 -18.14 0.47
CA TRP A 99 -15.36 -17.41 -0.18
C TRP A 99 -16.55 -18.32 -0.52
N GLU A 100 -16.28 -19.46 -1.16
CA GLU A 100 -17.32 -20.41 -1.59
C GLU A 100 -17.97 -21.15 -0.41
N GLU A 101 -17.21 -21.47 0.64
CA GLU A 101 -17.75 -22.07 1.85
C GLU A 101 -18.68 -21.09 2.58
N GLY A 102 -18.25 -19.83 2.69
CA GLY A 102 -19.07 -18.75 3.26
C GLY A 102 -20.34 -18.51 2.46
N LEU A 103 -20.27 -18.49 1.12
CA LEU A 103 -21.45 -18.38 0.26
C LEU A 103 -22.39 -19.57 0.40
N THR A 104 -21.85 -20.77 0.64
CA THR A 104 -22.67 -21.95 0.95
C THR A 104 -23.41 -21.77 2.27
N ALA A 105 -22.74 -21.28 3.32
CA ALA A 105 -23.38 -20.97 4.59
C ALA A 105 -24.48 -19.89 4.44
N VAL A 106 -24.24 -18.85 3.63
CA VAL A 106 -25.26 -17.83 3.32
C VAL A 106 -26.48 -18.46 2.63
N ARG A 107 -26.28 -19.35 1.65
CA ARG A 107 -27.40 -20.04 0.98
C ARG A 107 -28.22 -20.88 1.96
N ARG A 108 -27.57 -21.66 2.83
CA ARG A 108 -28.24 -22.45 3.87
C ARG A 108 -29.04 -21.59 4.86
N ALA A 109 -28.49 -20.46 5.29
CA ALA A 109 -29.22 -19.52 6.12
C ALA A 109 -30.48 -18.99 5.42
N ARG A 110 -30.39 -18.62 4.13
CA ARG A 110 -31.55 -18.14 3.35
C ARG A 110 -32.62 -19.23 3.15
N GLU A 111 -32.22 -20.46 2.87
CA GLU A 111 -33.13 -21.61 2.75
C GLU A 111 -33.94 -21.84 4.02
N LEU A 112 -33.30 -21.73 5.19
CA LEU A 112 -33.97 -21.90 6.49
C LEU A 112 -34.96 -20.77 6.82
N LEU A 113 -34.66 -19.53 6.41
CA LEU A 113 -35.50 -18.38 6.73
C LEU A 113 -36.71 -18.23 5.79
N GLY A 114 -36.68 -18.85 4.61
CA GLY A 114 -37.77 -18.76 3.63
C GLY A 114 -37.83 -17.39 2.92
N ALA A 115 -38.99 -17.09 2.32
CA ALA A 115 -39.17 -15.93 1.44
C ALA A 115 -39.24 -14.58 2.18
N GLU A 116 -39.70 -14.57 3.42
CA GLU A 116 -39.89 -13.34 4.22
C GLU A 116 -39.10 -13.43 5.54
N PRO A 117 -37.76 -13.35 5.49
CA PRO A 117 -36.92 -13.34 6.69
C PRO A 117 -37.17 -12.06 7.52
N ASP A 118 -36.93 -12.17 8.82
CA ASP A 118 -36.79 -11.01 9.69
C ASP A 118 -35.81 -9.98 9.09
N PRO A 119 -36.21 -8.70 8.95
CA PRO A 119 -35.38 -7.69 8.28
C PRO A 119 -34.02 -7.48 8.96
N ALA A 120 -33.93 -7.61 10.29
CA ALA A 120 -32.67 -7.46 11.02
C ALA A 120 -31.69 -8.59 10.65
N PHE A 121 -32.18 -9.83 10.63
CA PHE A 121 -31.39 -10.98 10.21
C PHE A 121 -30.97 -10.87 8.74
N ARG A 122 -31.89 -10.47 7.85
CA ARG A 122 -31.61 -10.26 6.43
C ARG A 122 -30.48 -9.25 6.23
N ALA A 123 -30.54 -8.10 6.89
CA ALA A 123 -29.51 -7.07 6.79
C ALA A 123 -28.13 -7.60 7.23
N ALA A 124 -28.06 -8.33 8.34
CA ALA A 124 -26.82 -8.91 8.83
C ALA A 124 -26.24 -9.97 7.88
N LEU A 125 -27.10 -10.77 7.25
CA LEU A 125 -26.71 -11.78 6.28
C LEU A 125 -26.23 -11.15 4.96
N ASP A 126 -26.95 -10.16 4.45
CA ASP A 126 -26.60 -9.45 3.21
C ASP A 126 -25.29 -8.66 3.36
N ALA A 127 -25.03 -8.06 4.53
CA ALA A 127 -23.75 -7.40 4.81
C ALA A 127 -22.54 -8.37 4.78
N VAL A 128 -22.71 -9.62 5.23
CA VAL A 128 -21.66 -10.65 5.15
C VAL A 128 -21.56 -11.21 3.73
N ALA A 129 -22.71 -11.43 3.07
CA ALA A 129 -22.77 -11.88 1.69
C ALA A 129 -22.07 -10.90 0.73
N ALA A 130 -22.22 -9.59 0.94
CA ALA A 130 -21.52 -8.57 0.16
C ALA A 130 -19.98 -8.77 0.21
N HIS A 131 -19.43 -9.07 1.39
CA HIS A 131 -17.99 -9.33 1.54
C HIS A 131 -17.54 -10.61 0.83
N LEU A 132 -18.30 -11.69 0.97
CA LEU A 132 -18.00 -12.97 0.33
C LEU A 132 -18.12 -12.88 -1.20
N VAL A 133 -19.19 -12.26 -1.70
CA VAL A 133 -19.44 -12.10 -3.13
C VAL A 133 -18.34 -11.27 -3.78
N LEU A 134 -17.96 -10.12 -3.19
CA LEU A 134 -16.94 -9.23 -3.76
C LEU A 134 -15.62 -9.95 -4.08
N ASN A 135 -15.24 -10.92 -3.24
CA ASN A 135 -14.00 -11.68 -3.37
C ASN A 135 -14.17 -13.06 -4.03
N SER A 136 -15.40 -13.44 -4.40
CA SER A 136 -15.67 -14.70 -5.10
C SER A 136 -15.19 -14.66 -6.56
N GLN A 137 -15.30 -15.80 -7.26
CA GLN A 137 -14.98 -15.90 -8.70
C GLN A 137 -16.17 -15.54 -9.61
N ARG A 138 -17.26 -15.00 -9.05
CA ARG A 138 -18.46 -14.66 -9.84
C ARG A 138 -18.18 -13.54 -10.86
N PRO A 139 -18.66 -13.64 -12.11
CA PRO A 139 -18.49 -12.58 -13.11
C PRO A 139 -19.13 -11.24 -12.69
N ASP A 140 -20.29 -11.31 -12.04
CA ASP A 140 -21.10 -10.17 -11.59
C ASP A 140 -20.75 -9.70 -10.16
N ARG A 141 -19.67 -10.21 -9.58
CA ARG A 141 -19.34 -10.03 -8.15
C ARG A 141 -19.35 -8.59 -7.65
N LEU A 142 -18.88 -7.63 -8.44
CA LEU A 142 -18.81 -6.23 -8.02
C LEU A 142 -20.21 -5.61 -7.93
N GLU A 143 -21.02 -5.82 -8.96
CA GLU A 143 -22.41 -5.35 -9.01
C GLU A 143 -23.26 -6.03 -7.93
N SER A 144 -23.18 -7.35 -7.83
CA SER A 144 -23.89 -8.12 -6.82
C SER A 144 -23.48 -7.78 -5.38
N ALA A 145 -22.19 -7.59 -5.10
CA ALA A 145 -21.72 -7.19 -3.77
C ALA A 145 -22.19 -5.77 -3.41
N ARG A 146 -22.16 -4.85 -4.37
CA ARG A 146 -22.66 -3.49 -4.20
C ARG A 146 -24.16 -3.49 -3.87
N ALA A 147 -24.97 -4.21 -4.66
CA ALA A 147 -26.42 -4.30 -4.44
C ALA A 147 -26.75 -4.90 -3.05
N LEU A 148 -26.01 -5.94 -2.64
CA LEU A 148 -26.15 -6.52 -1.30
C LEU A 148 -25.77 -5.53 -0.20
N ALA A 149 -24.69 -4.79 -0.36
CA ALA A 149 -24.25 -3.80 0.61
C ALA A 149 -25.24 -2.62 0.72
N GLU A 150 -25.70 -2.07 -0.41
CA GLU A 150 -26.71 -1.00 -0.45
C GLU A 150 -28.03 -1.43 0.22
N GLY A 151 -28.52 -2.62 -0.11
CA GLY A 151 -29.72 -3.19 0.52
C GLY A 151 -29.55 -3.44 2.02
N ALA A 152 -28.38 -3.92 2.45
CA ALA A 152 -28.06 -4.12 3.86
C ALA A 152 -27.98 -2.79 4.64
N VAL A 153 -27.39 -1.74 4.07
CA VAL A 153 -27.37 -0.39 4.66
C VAL A 153 -28.81 0.11 4.85
N ALA A 154 -29.61 0.11 3.78
CA ALA A 154 -30.98 0.62 3.82
C ALA A 154 -31.84 -0.13 4.85
N THR A 155 -31.73 -1.46 4.89
CA THR A 155 -32.50 -2.27 5.84
C THR A 155 -32.02 -2.04 7.27
N ALA A 156 -30.70 -2.03 7.51
CA ALA A 156 -30.13 -1.84 8.85
C ALA A 156 -30.46 -0.46 9.43
N GLU A 157 -30.43 0.61 8.62
CA GLU A 157 -30.84 1.95 9.02
C GLU A 157 -32.33 2.00 9.37
N ALA A 158 -33.19 1.36 8.55
CA ALA A 158 -34.64 1.34 8.77
C ALA A 158 -35.05 0.61 10.06
N VAL A 159 -34.34 -0.45 10.45
CA VAL A 159 -34.64 -1.21 11.68
C VAL A 159 -33.72 -0.89 12.87
N GLY A 160 -32.87 0.13 12.76
CA GLY A 160 -32.06 0.62 13.88
C GLY A 160 -30.89 -0.27 14.29
N LEU A 161 -30.14 -0.82 13.32
CA LEU A 161 -28.97 -1.68 13.53
C LEU A 161 -27.65 -0.97 13.15
N PRO A 162 -27.12 -0.07 13.99
CA PRO A 162 -26.00 0.78 13.62
C PRO A 162 -24.71 0.02 13.33
N GLU A 163 -24.44 -1.09 14.03
CA GLU A 163 -23.25 -1.92 13.75
C GLU A 163 -23.33 -2.63 12.40
N VAL A 164 -24.53 -3.12 12.02
CA VAL A 164 -24.75 -3.75 10.72
C VAL A 164 -24.65 -2.70 9.61
N SER A 165 -25.19 -1.50 9.83
CA SER A 165 -25.05 -0.37 8.91
C SER A 165 -23.58 0.00 8.70
N CYS A 166 -22.79 0.17 9.77
CA CYS A 166 -21.35 0.44 9.67
C CYS A 166 -20.60 -0.65 8.88
N LYS A 167 -20.93 -1.93 9.11
CA LYS A 167 -20.35 -3.04 8.34
C LYS A 167 -20.71 -2.99 6.86
N ALA A 168 -21.97 -2.75 6.55
CA ALA A 168 -22.46 -2.66 5.18
C ALA A 168 -21.89 -1.44 4.46
N LEU A 169 -21.79 -0.28 5.13
CA LEU A 169 -21.11 0.92 4.61
C LEU A 169 -19.63 0.66 4.33
N ASN A 170 -18.91 -0.05 5.21
CA ASN A 170 -17.52 -0.43 4.95
C ASN A 170 -17.41 -1.27 3.67
N MET A 171 -18.31 -2.24 3.47
CA MET A 171 -18.33 -3.07 2.27
C MET A 171 -18.73 -2.32 1.01
N LEU A 172 -19.67 -1.38 1.11
CA LEU A 172 -20.06 -0.51 0.02
C LEU A 172 -18.89 0.37 -0.42
N GLY A 173 -18.15 0.95 0.54
CA GLY A 173 -16.94 1.71 0.25
C GLY A 173 -15.87 0.87 -0.46
N TYR A 174 -15.74 -0.42 -0.13
CA TYR A 174 -14.84 -1.34 -0.87
C TYR A 174 -15.30 -1.64 -2.30
N CYS A 175 -16.61 -1.73 -2.53
CA CYS A 175 -17.15 -1.90 -3.89
C CYS A 175 -16.93 -0.63 -4.73
N LEU A 176 -17.03 0.54 -4.11
CA LEU A 176 -16.95 1.83 -4.80
C LEU A 176 -15.52 2.31 -5.00
N ARG A 177 -14.60 2.02 -4.08
CA ARG A 177 -13.19 2.45 -4.17
C ARG A 177 -12.54 2.19 -5.53
N PRO A 178 -12.68 1.03 -6.20
CA PRO A 178 -12.10 0.82 -7.53
C PRO A 178 -12.83 1.53 -8.68
N LEU A 179 -14.04 2.06 -8.44
CA LEU A 179 -14.91 2.70 -9.44
C LEU A 179 -14.93 4.23 -9.32
N ASP A 180 -15.10 4.74 -8.10
CA ASP A 180 -15.24 6.16 -7.79
C ASP A 180 -14.68 6.42 -6.38
N LEU A 181 -13.54 7.12 -6.30
CA LEU A 181 -12.91 7.45 -5.02
C LEU A 181 -13.73 8.48 -4.22
N ALA A 182 -14.46 9.38 -4.89
CA ALA A 182 -15.23 10.43 -4.24
C ALA A 182 -16.53 9.89 -3.63
N GLU A 183 -17.21 8.98 -4.32
CA GLU A 183 -18.34 8.25 -3.72
C GLU A 183 -17.87 7.34 -2.57
N ALA A 184 -16.74 6.63 -2.74
CA ALA A 184 -16.18 5.82 -1.66
C ALA A 184 -15.88 6.64 -0.40
N GLU A 185 -15.31 7.84 -0.56
CA GLU A 185 -15.08 8.78 0.55
C GLU A 185 -16.38 9.16 1.26
N ARG A 186 -17.41 9.58 0.52
CA ARG A 186 -18.73 9.91 1.10
C ARG A 186 -19.34 8.75 1.88
N VAL A 187 -19.17 7.51 1.40
CA VAL A 187 -19.64 6.31 2.11
C VAL A 187 -18.86 6.07 3.40
N PHE A 188 -17.54 6.24 3.40
CA PHE A 188 -16.75 6.10 4.62
C PHE A 188 -16.98 7.24 5.62
N GLU A 189 -17.25 8.46 5.15
CA GLU A 189 -17.68 9.58 6.00
C GLU A 189 -19.01 9.26 6.69
N ARG A 190 -20.00 8.73 5.94
CA ARG A 190 -21.25 8.24 6.51
C ARG A 190 -21.01 7.16 7.57
N LEU A 191 -20.09 6.22 7.33
CA LEU A 191 -19.72 5.20 8.32
C LEU A 191 -19.22 5.86 9.61
N VAL A 192 -18.30 6.82 9.53
CA VAL A 192 -17.76 7.54 10.69
C VAL A 192 -18.88 8.26 11.45
N VAL A 193 -19.77 8.97 10.76
CA VAL A 193 -20.91 9.68 11.36
C VAL A 193 -21.85 8.71 12.09
N THR A 194 -22.22 7.59 11.46
CA THR A 194 -23.05 6.56 12.08
C THR A 194 -22.36 5.98 13.32
N ALA A 195 -21.07 5.68 13.23
CA ALA A 195 -20.31 5.14 14.36
C ALA A 195 -20.20 6.12 15.53
N GLU A 196 -19.99 7.42 15.26
CA GLU A 196 -19.95 8.46 16.30
C GLU A 196 -21.32 8.65 16.95
N THR A 197 -22.39 8.72 16.16
CA THR A 197 -23.77 8.90 16.64
C THR A 197 -24.20 7.79 17.59
N HIS A 198 -23.76 6.56 17.34
CA HIS A 198 -24.13 5.37 18.12
C HIS A 198 -23.02 4.90 19.08
N ALA A 199 -21.99 5.72 19.34
CA ALA A 199 -20.89 5.41 20.25
C ALA A 199 -20.20 4.05 19.96
N LEU A 200 -19.89 3.80 18.69
CA LEU A 200 -19.20 2.59 18.20
C LEU A 200 -17.72 2.88 17.88
N PRO A 201 -16.81 2.93 18.88
CA PRO A 201 -15.44 3.42 18.71
C PRO A 201 -14.60 2.60 17.72
N VAL A 202 -14.78 1.26 17.69
CA VAL A 202 -14.06 0.39 16.75
C VAL A 202 -14.46 0.68 15.31
N TRP A 203 -15.74 0.91 15.04
CA TRP A 203 -16.24 1.28 13.71
C TRP A 203 -15.81 2.68 13.32
N ARG A 204 -15.77 3.63 14.26
CA ARG A 204 -15.23 4.97 14.01
C ARG A 204 -13.77 4.91 13.57
N ILE A 205 -12.93 4.17 14.30
CA ILE A 205 -11.51 3.97 13.96
C ILE A 205 -11.39 3.30 12.59
N ARG A 206 -12.23 2.30 12.29
CA ARG A 206 -12.26 1.64 11.00
C ARG A 206 -12.59 2.60 9.85
N GLY A 207 -13.65 3.41 9.98
CA GLY A 207 -14.00 4.40 8.95
C GLY A 207 -12.89 5.43 8.72
N LEU A 208 -12.30 5.94 9.81
CA LEU A 208 -11.18 6.88 9.72
C LEU A 208 -9.92 6.25 9.09
N LEU A 209 -9.66 4.96 9.33
CA LEU A 209 -8.58 4.22 8.68
C LEU A 209 -8.78 4.20 7.16
N GLU A 210 -9.97 3.85 6.68
CA GLU A 210 -10.27 3.79 5.24
C GLU A 210 -10.19 5.17 4.58
N LEU A 211 -10.70 6.20 5.24
CA LEU A 211 -10.52 7.59 4.84
C LEU A 211 -9.03 7.98 4.76
N GLY A 212 -8.21 7.55 5.73
CA GLY A 212 -6.76 7.75 5.70
C GLY A 212 -6.07 7.01 4.56
N VAL A 213 -6.59 5.85 4.16
CA VAL A 213 -6.14 5.14 2.96
C VAL A 213 -6.46 5.93 1.69
N LEU A 214 -7.63 6.57 1.61
CA LEU A 214 -7.97 7.45 0.48
C LEU A 214 -7.06 8.70 0.40
N ASP A 215 -6.76 9.33 1.55
CA ASP A 215 -5.80 10.45 1.62
C ASP A 215 -4.43 10.03 1.09
N ARG A 216 -3.96 8.85 1.49
CA ARG A 216 -2.70 8.27 1.00
C ARG A 216 -2.73 8.06 -0.51
N ILE A 217 -3.81 7.52 -1.05
CA ILE A 217 -3.96 7.25 -2.49
C ILE A 217 -3.93 8.56 -3.29
N ARG A 218 -4.68 9.58 -2.85
CA ARG A 218 -4.83 10.84 -3.60
C ARG A 218 -3.69 11.84 -3.41
N THR A 219 -3.05 11.84 -2.25
CA THR A 219 -2.08 12.89 -1.87
C THR A 219 -0.85 12.39 -1.12
N THR A 220 -0.73 11.09 -0.86
CA THR A 220 0.30 10.53 0.06
C THR A 220 0.34 11.24 1.43
N GLY A 221 -0.84 11.60 1.95
CA GLY A 221 -1.00 12.21 3.26
C GLY A 221 -0.88 11.20 4.41
N THR A 222 -0.35 11.64 5.55
CA THR A 222 -0.18 10.81 6.77
C THR A 222 -1.07 11.24 7.94
N GLY A 223 -1.63 12.46 7.91
CA GLY A 223 -2.28 13.07 9.07
C GLY A 223 -3.41 12.24 9.68
N ARG A 224 -4.38 11.79 8.86
CA ARG A 224 -5.50 10.96 9.32
C ARG A 224 -5.04 9.58 9.78
N LEU A 225 -4.05 8.97 9.12
CA LEU A 225 -3.48 7.68 9.52
C LEU A 225 -2.75 7.75 10.88
N LEU A 226 -2.04 8.86 11.16
CA LEU A 226 -1.42 9.09 12.47
C LEU A 226 -2.48 9.23 13.57
N ALA A 227 -3.57 9.96 13.31
CA ALA A 227 -4.68 10.09 14.25
C ALA A 227 -5.39 8.76 14.50
N VAL A 228 -5.62 7.96 13.46
CA VAL A 228 -6.16 6.60 13.55
C VAL A 228 -5.26 5.70 14.40
N ARG A 229 -3.94 5.72 14.15
CA ARG A 229 -2.99 4.91 14.93
C ARG A 229 -3.08 5.24 16.41
N LYS A 230 -3.05 6.53 16.76
CA LYS A 230 -3.16 6.99 18.15
C LYS A 230 -4.47 6.52 18.79
N ALA A 231 -5.61 6.73 18.11
CA ALA A 231 -6.90 6.30 18.63
C ALA A 231 -6.99 4.78 18.79
N ALA A 232 -6.45 4.01 17.85
CA ALA A 232 -6.43 2.54 17.91
C ALA A 232 -5.55 2.02 19.06
N GLU A 233 -4.41 2.66 19.32
CA GLU A 233 -3.55 2.37 20.48
C GLU A 233 -4.30 2.64 21.79
N GLU A 234 -4.98 3.78 21.91
CA GLU A 234 -5.75 4.18 23.10
C GLU A 234 -6.93 3.24 23.39
N THR A 235 -7.59 2.71 22.35
CA THR A 235 -8.71 1.75 22.51
C THR A 235 -8.28 0.28 22.54
N GLY A 236 -6.99 -0.01 22.43
CA GLY A 236 -6.48 -1.39 22.36
C GLY A 236 -6.89 -2.14 21.07
N ALA A 237 -7.25 -1.43 20.00
CA ALA A 237 -7.60 -2.02 18.70
C ALA A 237 -6.33 -2.43 17.94
N VAL A 238 -5.70 -3.52 18.39
CA VAL A 238 -4.38 -3.98 17.94
C VAL A 238 -4.29 -4.16 16.43
N LEU A 239 -5.29 -4.80 15.82
CA LEU A 239 -5.30 -5.03 14.38
C LEU A 239 -5.37 -3.71 13.60
N MET A 240 -6.18 -2.74 14.06
CA MET A 240 -6.27 -1.42 13.41
C MET A 240 -4.97 -0.61 13.59
N THR A 241 -4.31 -0.74 14.74
CA THR A 241 -2.97 -0.17 14.96
C THR A 241 -1.97 -0.73 13.94
N ALA A 242 -1.98 -2.05 13.73
CA ALA A 242 -1.13 -2.71 12.75
C ALA A 242 -1.39 -2.25 11.32
N TRP A 243 -2.66 -2.14 10.91
CA TRP A 243 -3.03 -1.61 9.60
C TRP A 243 -2.59 -0.15 9.41
N ALA A 244 -2.74 0.68 10.44
CA ALA A 244 -2.29 2.07 10.39
C ALA A 244 -0.76 2.15 10.22
N ASP A 245 0.02 1.37 10.98
CA ASP A 245 1.48 1.32 10.83
C ASP A 245 1.91 0.80 9.46
N MET A 246 1.22 -0.20 8.89
CA MET A 246 1.46 -0.69 7.53
C MET A 246 1.25 0.42 6.50
N HIS A 247 0.13 1.14 6.56
CA HIS A 247 -0.15 2.22 5.62
C HIS A 247 0.78 3.42 5.82
N LEU A 248 1.18 3.73 7.05
CA LEU A 248 2.20 4.75 7.32
C LEU A 248 3.56 4.36 6.73
N ALA A 249 3.98 3.10 6.91
CA ALA A 249 5.22 2.59 6.31
C ALA A 249 5.20 2.73 4.79
N GLN A 250 4.11 2.33 4.14
CA GLN A 250 3.93 2.51 2.69
C GLN A 250 3.99 3.99 2.29
N THR A 251 3.30 4.86 3.01
CA THR A 251 3.26 6.30 2.72
C THR A 251 4.65 6.92 2.82
N HIS A 252 5.39 6.63 3.89
CA HIS A 252 6.77 7.10 4.08
C HIS A 252 7.69 6.59 2.97
N LEU A 253 7.53 5.34 2.52
CA LEU A 253 8.33 4.81 1.39
C LEU A 253 8.03 5.50 0.06
N LEU A 254 6.76 5.81 -0.22
CA LEU A 254 6.39 6.59 -1.40
C LEU A 254 7.03 7.99 -1.36
N ARG A 255 7.16 8.55 -0.15
CA ARG A 255 7.81 9.85 0.14
C ARG A 255 9.33 9.78 0.28
N ASP A 256 9.92 8.60 0.15
CA ASP A 256 11.35 8.32 0.36
C ASP A 256 11.88 8.61 1.78
N GLU A 257 10.98 8.63 2.77
CA GLU A 257 11.25 8.83 4.19
C GLU A 257 11.60 7.48 4.87
N HIS A 258 12.77 6.92 4.53
CA HIS A 258 13.18 5.56 4.93
C HIS A 258 13.20 5.31 6.44
N ASP A 259 13.66 6.29 7.23
CA ASP A 259 13.76 6.14 8.69
C ASP A 259 12.39 6.04 9.34
N SER A 260 11.44 6.87 8.89
CA SER A 260 10.04 6.85 9.32
C SER A 260 9.35 5.55 8.91
N ALA A 261 9.67 5.01 7.72
CA ALA A 261 9.17 3.70 7.29
C ALA A 261 9.70 2.56 8.18
N LEU A 262 11.00 2.58 8.49
CA LEU A 262 11.64 1.61 9.39
C LEU A 262 11.11 1.72 10.83
N GLU A 263 10.74 2.91 11.28
CA GLU A 263 10.10 3.11 12.57
C GLU A 263 8.71 2.47 12.63
N SER A 264 7.87 2.69 11.61
CA SER A 264 6.57 2.02 11.51
C SER A 264 6.71 0.49 11.47
N ALA A 265 7.67 -0.03 10.70
CA ALA A 265 7.97 -1.46 10.66
C ALA A 265 8.45 -2.02 12.01
N ARG A 266 9.26 -1.25 12.75
CA ARG A 266 9.71 -1.61 14.12
C ARG A 266 8.53 -1.71 15.07
N ARG A 267 7.65 -0.70 15.13
CA ARG A 267 6.47 -0.69 16.00
C ARG A 267 5.56 -1.89 15.72
N LEU A 268 5.31 -2.16 14.45
CA LEU A 268 4.51 -3.30 14.00
C LEU A 268 5.08 -4.63 14.51
N ARG A 269 6.39 -4.87 14.36
CA ARG A 269 7.06 -6.08 14.87
C ARG A 269 7.01 -6.20 16.39
N THR A 270 7.20 -5.09 17.11
CA THR A 270 7.12 -5.08 18.58
C THR A 270 5.73 -5.50 19.06
N THR A 271 4.67 -4.94 18.45
CA THR A 271 3.28 -5.31 18.73
C THR A 271 3.00 -6.78 18.41
N ALA A 272 3.45 -7.24 17.24
CA ALA A 272 3.27 -8.61 16.77
C ALA A 272 3.95 -9.65 17.68
N HIS A 273 5.16 -9.35 18.16
CA HIS A 273 5.92 -10.22 19.04
C HIS A 273 5.31 -10.27 20.44
N ARG A 274 4.95 -9.11 21.02
CA ARG A 274 4.36 -9.00 22.35
C ARG A 274 3.05 -9.79 22.47
N LEU A 275 2.21 -9.73 21.44
CA LEU A 275 0.86 -10.31 21.47
C LEU A 275 0.76 -11.70 20.85
N ARG A 276 1.87 -12.21 20.27
CA ARG A 276 1.92 -13.51 19.57
C ARG A 276 0.84 -13.69 18.50
N LEU A 277 0.38 -12.58 17.90
CA LEU A 277 -0.64 -12.57 16.85
C LEU A 277 0.03 -12.83 15.50
N ARG A 278 -0.19 -14.02 14.95
CA ARG A 278 0.44 -14.47 13.70
C ARG A 278 0.06 -13.55 12.52
N GLU A 279 -1.17 -13.06 12.50
CA GLU A 279 -1.71 -12.16 11.50
C GLU A 279 -0.92 -10.85 11.46
N VAL A 280 -0.69 -10.24 12.63
CA VAL A 280 0.07 -8.99 12.75
C VAL A 280 1.55 -9.20 12.37
N GLN A 281 2.11 -10.39 12.66
CA GLN A 281 3.47 -10.73 12.23
C GLN A 281 3.58 -10.76 10.70
N LEU A 282 2.57 -11.30 10.01
CA LEU A 282 2.55 -11.34 8.55
C LEU A 282 2.40 -9.95 7.92
N ILE A 283 1.64 -9.02 8.54
CA ILE A 283 1.64 -7.60 8.12
C ILE A 283 3.08 -7.06 8.19
N GLY A 284 3.80 -7.36 9.27
CA GLY A 284 5.19 -6.97 9.47
C GLY A 284 6.12 -7.45 8.36
N VAL A 285 6.04 -8.74 8.02
CA VAL A 285 6.82 -9.35 6.93
C VAL A 285 6.52 -8.68 5.59
N GLY A 286 5.25 -8.33 5.32
CA GLY A 286 4.86 -7.60 4.12
C GLY A 286 5.50 -6.21 4.04
N VAL A 287 5.54 -5.48 5.15
CA VAL A 287 6.23 -4.18 5.22
C VAL A 287 7.73 -4.33 4.97
N ASP A 288 8.38 -5.35 5.55
CA ASP A 288 9.80 -5.63 5.31
C ASP A 288 10.09 -5.93 3.84
N ALA A 289 9.20 -6.66 3.15
CA ALA A 289 9.30 -6.92 1.71
C ALA A 289 9.25 -5.61 0.89
N ILE A 290 8.33 -4.70 1.22
CA ILE A 290 8.18 -3.40 0.55
C ILE A 290 9.42 -2.53 0.75
N ILE A 291 9.97 -2.50 1.98
CA ILE A 291 11.20 -1.78 2.30
C ILE A 291 12.37 -2.35 1.48
N ALA A 292 12.55 -3.67 1.47
CA ALA A 292 13.61 -4.33 0.71
C ALA A 292 13.51 -4.05 -0.80
N ALA A 293 12.29 -4.15 -1.35
CA ALA A 293 11.99 -3.84 -2.73
C ALA A 293 12.37 -2.40 -3.11
N SER A 294 11.99 -1.43 -2.27
CA SER A 294 12.31 -0.01 -2.49
C SER A 294 13.82 0.26 -2.51
N ARG A 295 14.65 -0.64 -1.98
CA ARG A 295 16.11 -0.54 -1.97
C ARG A 295 16.79 -1.39 -3.05
N GLY A 296 16.01 -2.15 -3.83
CA GLY A 296 16.56 -3.12 -4.79
C GLY A 296 17.24 -4.34 -4.12
N ASP A 297 16.97 -4.59 -2.84
CA ASP A 297 17.53 -5.70 -2.05
C ASP A 297 16.72 -6.98 -2.32
N ARG A 298 17.07 -7.66 -3.42
CA ARG A 298 16.41 -8.89 -3.86
C ARG A 298 16.44 -9.98 -2.80
N GLN A 299 17.57 -10.14 -2.09
CA GLN A 299 17.74 -11.24 -1.16
C GLN A 299 16.75 -11.10 0.00
N LYS A 300 16.68 -9.92 0.64
CA LYS A 300 15.72 -9.68 1.71
C LYS A 300 14.27 -9.76 1.24
N LEU A 301 13.98 -9.24 0.04
CA LEU A 301 12.66 -9.36 -0.57
C LEU A 301 12.24 -10.84 -0.70
N GLN A 302 13.12 -11.69 -1.23
CA GLN A 302 12.85 -13.12 -1.41
C GLN A 302 12.71 -13.86 -0.07
N THR A 303 13.50 -13.49 0.95
CA THR A 303 13.31 -14.03 2.31
C THR A 303 11.93 -13.70 2.87
N ALA A 304 11.48 -12.44 2.75
CA ALA A 304 10.17 -12.03 3.24
C ALA A 304 9.02 -12.69 2.46
N LEU A 305 9.14 -12.79 1.12
CA LEU A 305 8.22 -13.53 0.26
C LEU A 305 8.08 -14.98 0.70
N HIS A 306 9.20 -15.69 0.89
CA HIS A 306 9.21 -17.10 1.27
C HIS A 306 8.56 -17.35 2.63
N VAL A 307 8.79 -16.47 3.63
CA VAL A 307 8.12 -16.55 4.93
C VAL A 307 6.61 -16.48 4.76
N MET A 308 6.13 -15.59 3.89
CA MET A 308 4.70 -15.44 3.68
C MET A 308 4.11 -16.60 2.85
N GLU A 309 4.77 -17.04 1.78
CA GLU A 309 4.37 -18.23 0.99
C GLU A 309 4.19 -19.46 1.89
N LYS A 310 5.14 -19.70 2.79
CA LYS A 310 5.06 -20.81 3.76
C LYS A 310 3.89 -20.64 4.72
N ALA A 311 3.59 -19.42 5.15
CA ALA A 311 2.44 -19.16 6.01
C ALA A 311 1.10 -19.36 5.29
N LEU A 312 1.05 -19.07 3.98
CA LEU A 312 -0.13 -19.23 3.12
C LEU A 312 -0.41 -20.70 2.78
N ALA A 313 0.62 -21.51 2.54
CA ALA A 313 0.48 -22.94 2.24
C ALA A 313 -0.21 -23.74 3.36
N GLY A 314 -0.19 -23.24 4.60
CA GLY A 314 -0.77 -23.90 5.78
C GLY A 314 -2.26 -23.60 6.04
N ARG A 315 -2.99 -22.89 5.17
CA ARG A 315 -4.40 -22.44 5.37
C ARG A 315 -4.68 -21.66 6.66
N SER A 316 -3.62 -21.27 7.38
CA SER A 316 -3.67 -20.77 8.76
C SER A 316 -3.65 -19.24 8.88
N ALA A 317 -3.85 -18.51 7.79
CA ALA A 317 -3.64 -17.05 7.74
C ALA A 317 -4.79 -16.30 7.06
N GLY A 318 -6.02 -16.79 7.24
CA GLY A 318 -7.19 -16.30 6.53
C GLY A 318 -7.50 -14.80 6.72
N ALA A 319 -7.14 -14.13 7.81
CA ALA A 319 -7.65 -12.77 8.06
C ALA A 319 -6.97 -11.62 7.28
N LEU A 320 -5.89 -11.86 6.54
CA LEU A 320 -5.02 -10.78 6.02
C LEU A 320 -5.07 -10.52 4.50
N TRP A 321 -5.58 -11.47 3.73
CA TRP A 321 -5.43 -11.53 2.27
C TRP A 321 -6.43 -10.83 1.35
N GLY A 322 -6.84 -9.63 1.73
CA GLY A 322 -6.97 -8.60 0.70
C GLY A 322 -5.59 -8.09 0.27
N TYR A 323 -4.85 -7.48 1.19
CA TYR A 323 -3.67 -6.69 0.84
C TYR A 323 -2.43 -7.51 0.49
N ALA A 324 -2.24 -8.66 1.14
CA ALA A 324 -1.03 -9.45 0.98
C ALA A 324 -0.93 -10.05 -0.43
N ASP A 325 -1.94 -10.78 -0.92
CA ASP A 325 -1.78 -11.71 -2.07
C ASP A 325 -1.58 -11.06 -3.46
N THR A 326 -1.84 -9.75 -3.62
CA THR A 326 -1.86 -9.13 -4.97
C THR A 326 -1.15 -7.78 -5.04
N SER A 327 -1.39 -6.90 -4.06
CA SER A 327 -0.95 -5.51 -4.14
C SER A 327 0.50 -5.28 -3.73
N VAL A 328 0.93 -5.96 -2.67
CA VAL A 328 2.24 -5.76 -2.04
C VAL A 328 3.32 -6.50 -2.82
N TRP A 329 3.04 -7.73 -3.25
CA TRP A 329 4.02 -8.58 -3.93
C TRP A 329 4.34 -8.16 -5.34
N GLY A 330 3.30 -7.90 -6.13
CA GLY A 330 3.45 -7.44 -7.49
C GLY A 330 4.19 -6.13 -7.60
N TRP A 331 3.84 -5.20 -6.71
CA TRP A 331 4.56 -3.94 -6.55
C TRP A 331 6.00 -4.16 -6.09
N ALA A 332 6.23 -4.91 -5.01
CA ALA A 332 7.56 -5.09 -4.43
C ALA A 332 8.53 -5.77 -5.41
N GLN A 333 8.08 -6.82 -6.09
CA GLN A 333 8.91 -7.56 -7.05
C GLN A 333 9.23 -6.71 -8.28
N GLY A 334 8.21 -6.18 -8.95
CA GLY A 334 8.43 -5.41 -10.18
C GLY A 334 9.23 -4.13 -9.94
N ILE A 335 9.00 -3.40 -8.84
CA ILE A 335 9.82 -2.24 -8.47
C ILE A 335 11.27 -2.66 -8.16
N CYS A 336 11.48 -3.77 -7.44
CA CYS A 336 12.84 -4.29 -7.20
C CYS A 336 13.55 -4.61 -8.53
N SER A 337 12.87 -5.28 -9.46
CA SER A 337 13.40 -5.57 -10.79
C SER A 337 13.70 -4.30 -11.59
N LEU A 338 12.85 -3.27 -11.54
CA LEU A 338 13.12 -1.98 -12.18
C LEU A 338 14.39 -1.32 -11.61
N LEU A 339 14.51 -1.25 -10.28
CA LEU A 339 15.69 -0.66 -9.60
C LEU A 339 16.98 -1.45 -9.87
N ARG A 340 16.85 -2.73 -10.22
CA ARG A 340 17.95 -3.62 -10.57
C ARG A 340 18.26 -3.66 -12.06
N GLU A 341 17.52 -2.91 -12.88
CA GLU A 341 17.67 -2.88 -14.34
C GLU A 341 17.43 -4.25 -14.99
N GLU A 342 16.38 -4.92 -14.53
CA GLU A 342 15.91 -6.23 -15.00
C GLU A 342 14.50 -6.07 -15.65
N PRO A 343 14.36 -5.34 -16.78
CA PRO A 343 13.05 -4.92 -17.31
C PRO A 343 12.16 -6.07 -17.79
N ASP A 344 12.73 -7.14 -18.36
CA ASP A 344 11.94 -8.31 -18.77
C ASP A 344 11.35 -9.04 -17.55
N ARG A 345 12.13 -9.13 -16.48
CA ARG A 345 11.68 -9.71 -15.21
C ARG A 345 10.62 -8.82 -14.55
N ALA A 346 10.84 -7.51 -14.55
CA ALA A 346 9.84 -6.55 -14.06
C ALA A 346 8.51 -6.68 -14.81
N MET A 347 8.56 -6.85 -16.14
CA MET A 347 7.38 -7.06 -16.97
C MET A 347 6.62 -8.33 -16.55
N ALA A 348 7.33 -9.45 -16.40
CA ALA A 348 6.72 -10.72 -15.98
C ALA A 348 6.10 -10.63 -14.58
N GLU A 349 6.81 -10.03 -13.63
CA GLU A 349 6.35 -9.83 -12.25
C GLU A 349 5.13 -8.89 -12.18
N PHE A 350 5.10 -7.80 -12.97
CA PHE A 350 3.91 -6.94 -13.06
C PHE A 350 2.74 -7.60 -13.78
N THR A 351 3.00 -8.47 -14.76
CA THR A 351 1.94 -9.22 -15.45
C THR A 351 1.25 -10.18 -14.51
N GLU A 352 2.03 -10.91 -13.70
CA GLU A 352 1.49 -11.80 -12.68
C GLU A 352 0.74 -11.01 -11.59
N ALA A 353 1.27 -9.85 -11.19
CA ALA A 353 0.60 -8.92 -10.29
C ALA A 353 -0.78 -8.46 -10.79
N ASP A 354 -0.88 -8.07 -12.07
CA ASP A 354 -2.14 -7.62 -12.68
C ASP A 354 -3.15 -8.78 -12.74
N ARG A 355 -2.70 -9.99 -13.11
CA ARG A 355 -3.54 -11.18 -13.09
C ARG A 355 -4.08 -11.46 -11.69
N ALA A 356 -3.21 -11.45 -10.68
CA ALA A 356 -3.58 -11.73 -9.30
C ALA A 356 -4.54 -10.64 -8.76
N MET A 357 -4.25 -9.35 -8.98
CA MET A 357 -5.13 -8.24 -8.59
C MET A 357 -6.50 -8.32 -9.26
N ARG A 358 -6.57 -8.73 -10.53
CA ARG A 358 -7.87 -8.94 -11.21
C ARG A 358 -8.66 -10.09 -10.59
N ALA A 359 -8.02 -11.07 -9.96
CA ALA A 359 -8.71 -12.13 -9.24
C ALA A 359 -9.33 -11.63 -7.91
N LEU A 360 -8.86 -10.51 -7.32
CA LEU A 360 -9.30 -9.97 -6.02
C LEU A 360 -9.73 -8.48 -6.12
N PRO A 361 -10.98 -8.16 -6.51
CA PRO A 361 -11.41 -6.79 -6.76
C PRO A 361 -11.39 -5.86 -5.56
N SER A 362 -11.54 -6.39 -4.34
CA SER A 362 -11.59 -5.59 -3.11
C SER A 362 -10.29 -4.80 -2.85
N THR A 363 -9.20 -5.18 -3.51
CA THR A 363 -7.85 -4.61 -3.33
C THR A 363 -7.45 -3.72 -4.49
N ARG A 364 -8.27 -3.68 -5.54
CA ARG A 364 -8.04 -2.89 -6.74
C ARG A 364 -8.08 -1.39 -6.41
N GLY A 365 -7.15 -0.64 -7.01
CA GLY A 365 -7.03 0.81 -6.82
C GLY A 365 -6.24 1.24 -5.58
N VAL A 366 -5.65 0.30 -4.84
CA VAL A 366 -4.81 0.60 -3.68
C VAL A 366 -3.31 0.39 -3.98
N THR A 367 -3.01 -0.18 -5.14
CA THR A 367 -1.75 -0.83 -5.48
C THR A 367 -0.97 0.04 -6.47
N GLY A 368 0.19 0.57 -6.08
CA GLY A 368 0.96 1.51 -6.90
C GLY A 368 1.82 0.87 -7.99
N PHE A 369 1.45 -0.28 -8.57
CA PHE A 369 2.29 -0.91 -9.61
C PHE A 369 1.77 -0.69 -11.02
N LEU A 370 0.49 -0.32 -11.16
CA LEU A 370 -0.17 -0.18 -12.46
C LEU A 370 0.41 0.97 -13.29
N GLY A 371 0.75 2.10 -12.67
CA GLY A 371 1.45 3.20 -13.34
C GLY A 371 2.82 2.77 -13.88
N PRO A 372 3.76 2.30 -13.03
CA PRO A 372 5.05 1.79 -13.49
C PRO A 372 4.93 0.70 -14.57
N TYR A 373 3.96 -0.21 -14.43
CA TYR A 373 3.69 -1.27 -15.41
C TYR A 373 3.23 -0.70 -16.76
N LEU A 374 2.30 0.26 -16.75
CA LEU A 374 1.84 0.95 -17.96
C LEU A 374 3.00 1.63 -18.68
N LEU A 375 3.82 2.43 -17.97
CA LEU A 375 4.97 3.11 -18.57
C LEU A 375 5.99 2.13 -19.15
N LEU A 376 6.30 1.04 -18.43
CA LEU A 376 7.21 0.02 -18.91
C LEU A 376 6.67 -0.64 -20.21
N ARG A 377 5.38 -0.99 -20.26
CA ARG A 377 4.74 -1.52 -21.47
C ARG A 377 4.77 -0.52 -22.61
N THR A 378 4.47 0.75 -22.34
CA THR A 378 4.51 1.81 -23.34
C THR A 378 5.93 1.95 -23.91
N VAL A 379 6.96 2.13 -23.08
CA VAL A 379 8.37 2.25 -23.53
C VAL A 379 8.83 1.02 -24.32
N ARG A 380 8.30 -0.17 -24.01
CA ARG A 380 8.60 -1.42 -24.74
C ARG A 380 7.76 -1.65 -26.00
N GLY A 381 6.82 -0.76 -26.31
CA GLY A 381 5.93 -0.90 -27.47
C GLY A 381 4.81 -1.93 -27.28
N ALA A 382 4.60 -2.40 -26.04
CA ALA A 382 3.57 -3.37 -25.69
C ALA A 382 2.24 -2.73 -25.24
N ALA A 383 2.15 -1.40 -25.22
CA ALA A 383 0.94 -0.62 -24.96
C ALA A 383 0.94 0.66 -25.80
N GLY A 384 -0.22 1.07 -26.30
CA GLY A 384 -0.45 2.25 -27.14
C GLY A 384 -1.54 3.17 -26.60
N TRP A 385 -2.10 4.01 -27.46
CA TRP A 385 -3.23 4.90 -27.11
C TRP A 385 -4.47 4.12 -26.67
N ALA A 386 -4.71 2.94 -27.26
CA ALA A 386 -5.82 2.08 -26.89
C ALA A 386 -5.83 1.76 -25.39
N GLU A 387 -4.67 1.48 -24.77
CA GLU A 387 -4.60 1.28 -23.32
C GLU A 387 -4.66 2.57 -22.50
N LEU A 388 -4.20 3.69 -23.06
CA LEU A 388 -4.16 4.98 -22.38
C LEU A 388 -5.52 5.69 -22.37
N ASP A 389 -6.40 5.39 -23.33
CA ASP A 389 -7.75 5.95 -23.44
C ASP A 389 -8.81 5.09 -22.72
N LEU A 390 -8.40 3.97 -22.09
CA LEU A 390 -9.29 3.16 -21.26
C LEU A 390 -9.60 3.87 -19.94
N ALA A 391 -10.80 3.63 -19.41
CA ALA A 391 -11.21 4.07 -18.08
C ALA A 391 -10.21 3.69 -16.96
N VAL A 392 -9.42 2.64 -17.13
CA VAL A 392 -8.36 2.28 -16.17
C VAL A 392 -7.29 3.37 -16.09
N ALA A 393 -6.88 3.97 -17.21
CA ALA A 393 -5.87 5.03 -17.23
C ALA A 393 -6.39 6.30 -16.57
N ASP A 394 -7.65 6.69 -16.80
CA ASP A 394 -8.29 7.82 -16.11
C ASP A 394 -8.23 7.64 -14.59
N ARG A 395 -8.53 6.42 -14.11
CA ARG A 395 -8.47 6.09 -12.68
C ARG A 395 -7.05 6.19 -12.11
N LEU A 396 -6.03 5.82 -12.87
CA LEU A 396 -4.63 5.98 -12.45
C LEU A 396 -4.23 7.46 -12.31
N THR A 397 -4.91 8.39 -13.00
CA THR A 397 -4.65 9.83 -12.83
C THR A 397 -5.17 10.38 -11.50
N GLU A 398 -6.13 9.71 -10.85
CA GLU A 398 -6.62 10.06 -9.51
C GLU A 398 -5.67 9.59 -8.39
N VAL A 399 -4.72 8.68 -8.69
CA VAL A 399 -3.77 8.13 -7.74
C VAL A 399 -2.45 8.90 -7.82
N HIS A 400 -2.04 9.52 -6.72
CA HIS A 400 -0.86 10.39 -6.68
C HIS A 400 0.41 9.71 -7.22
N TRP A 401 0.61 8.44 -6.83
CA TRP A 401 1.76 7.65 -7.27
C TRP A 401 1.69 7.23 -8.75
N ASP A 402 0.53 6.82 -9.26
CA ASP A 402 0.42 6.29 -10.63
C ASP A 402 0.29 7.38 -11.69
N ARG A 403 -0.30 8.53 -11.33
CA ARG A 403 -0.51 9.69 -12.19
C ARG A 403 0.71 10.10 -13.03
N PRO A 404 1.93 10.26 -12.48
CA PRO A 404 3.08 10.65 -13.30
C PRO A 404 3.40 9.62 -14.39
N PHE A 405 3.21 8.33 -14.13
CA PHE A 405 3.49 7.30 -15.12
C PHE A 405 2.52 7.34 -16.30
N VAL A 406 1.23 7.65 -16.06
CA VAL A 406 0.23 7.85 -17.14
C VAL A 406 0.63 9.02 -18.04
N GLY A 407 1.01 10.16 -17.44
CA GLY A 407 1.47 11.33 -18.19
C GLY A 407 2.76 11.07 -18.97
N TRP A 408 3.69 10.29 -18.43
CA TRP A 408 4.89 9.86 -19.13
C TRP A 408 4.62 8.86 -20.26
N SER A 409 3.66 7.94 -20.08
CA SER A 409 3.20 7.08 -21.18
C SER A 409 2.65 7.90 -22.33
N ARG A 410 1.83 8.93 -22.04
CA ARG A 410 1.35 9.88 -23.05
C ARG A 410 2.50 10.57 -23.78
N ALA A 411 3.49 11.06 -23.04
CA ALA A 411 4.66 11.73 -23.61
C ALA A 411 5.45 10.80 -24.55
N VAL A 412 5.65 9.53 -24.16
CA VAL A 412 6.33 8.54 -25.00
C VAL A 412 5.56 8.27 -26.29
N LEU A 413 4.23 8.13 -26.23
CA LEU A 413 3.42 7.91 -27.43
C LEU A 413 3.45 9.10 -28.39
N LEU A 414 3.32 10.33 -27.87
CA LEU A 414 3.47 11.55 -28.66
C LEU A 414 4.85 11.65 -29.32
N GLY A 415 5.90 11.29 -28.58
CA GLY A 415 7.27 11.27 -29.08
C GLY A 415 7.44 10.36 -30.29
N ARG A 416 6.90 9.13 -30.22
CA ARG A 416 6.92 8.16 -31.32
C ARG A 416 6.16 8.63 -32.57
N GLU A 417 5.14 9.45 -32.40
CA GLU A 417 4.40 10.07 -33.50
C GLU A 417 5.13 11.28 -34.11
N GLY A 418 6.33 11.61 -33.64
CA GLY A 418 7.09 12.79 -34.09
C GLY A 418 6.58 14.11 -33.52
N ARG A 419 5.66 14.08 -32.54
CA ARG A 419 5.06 15.27 -31.91
C ARG A 419 5.93 15.76 -30.75
N ALA A 420 7.20 16.04 -31.03
CA ALA A 420 8.24 16.28 -30.02
C ALA A 420 7.91 17.41 -29.01
N ALA A 421 7.32 18.52 -29.46
CA ALA A 421 6.96 19.63 -28.59
C ALA A 421 5.83 19.25 -27.60
N GLU A 422 4.84 18.51 -28.08
CA GLU A 422 3.73 18.03 -27.25
C GLU A 422 4.18 16.95 -26.28
N ALA A 423 5.06 16.04 -26.71
CA ALA A 423 5.71 15.05 -25.87
C ALA A 423 6.49 15.70 -24.71
N ALA A 424 7.31 16.72 -25.02
CA ALA A 424 8.08 17.45 -24.01
C ALA A 424 7.16 18.19 -23.02
N LYS A 425 6.06 18.79 -23.50
CA LYS A 425 5.05 19.43 -22.66
C LYS A 425 4.37 18.41 -21.72
N ALA A 426 3.92 17.27 -22.26
CA ALA A 426 3.27 16.21 -21.48
C ALA A 426 4.21 15.65 -20.40
N ALA A 427 5.48 15.40 -20.71
CA ALA A 427 6.46 14.96 -19.73
C ALA A 427 6.70 15.99 -18.61
N LYS A 428 6.73 17.29 -18.95
CA LYS A 428 6.86 18.37 -17.95
C LYS A 428 5.64 18.45 -17.04
N GLU A 429 4.44 18.39 -17.60
CA GLU A 429 3.17 18.42 -16.85
C GLU A 429 3.02 17.21 -15.94
N ALA A 430 3.44 16.02 -16.40
CA ALA A 430 3.43 14.79 -15.62
C ALA A 430 4.34 14.84 -14.38
N LEU A 431 5.33 15.74 -14.35
CA LEU A 431 6.25 15.94 -13.25
C LEU A 431 5.90 17.10 -12.31
N ALA A 432 4.79 17.82 -12.56
CA ALA A 432 4.36 18.92 -11.72
C ALA A 432 3.68 18.40 -10.44
N GLY A 433 4.06 18.92 -9.27
CA GLY A 433 3.38 18.62 -8.00
C GLY A 433 3.68 17.24 -7.42
N ILE A 434 4.75 16.57 -7.87
CA ILE A 434 5.15 15.22 -7.41
C ILE A 434 6.44 15.24 -6.58
N GLU A 435 6.82 16.40 -6.03
CA GLU A 435 8.00 16.57 -5.17
C GLU A 435 7.95 15.66 -3.94
N ALA A 436 6.74 15.37 -3.45
CA ALA A 436 6.51 14.49 -2.32
C ALA A 436 6.62 12.98 -2.65
N ILE A 437 6.87 12.59 -3.91
CA ILE A 437 7.04 11.18 -4.33
C ILE A 437 8.27 11.00 -5.25
N PRO A 438 9.48 11.28 -4.75
CA PRO A 438 10.67 11.41 -5.59
C PRO A 438 11.05 10.10 -6.30
N LEU A 439 10.73 8.92 -5.74
CA LEU A 439 10.99 7.66 -6.44
C LEU A 439 10.19 7.54 -7.75
N ALA A 440 8.91 7.90 -7.74
CA ALA A 440 8.07 7.88 -8.94
C ALA A 440 8.63 8.80 -10.02
N ARG A 441 8.96 10.05 -9.63
CA ARG A 441 9.62 11.02 -10.50
C ARG A 441 10.85 10.44 -11.20
N HIS A 442 11.79 9.86 -10.45
CA HIS A 442 13.06 9.42 -11.02
C HIS A 442 12.95 8.09 -11.78
N LEU A 443 11.97 7.24 -11.47
CA LEU A 443 11.62 6.10 -12.32
C LEU A 443 11.05 6.56 -13.67
N CYS A 444 10.14 7.56 -13.69
CA CYS A 444 9.64 8.15 -14.93
C CYS A 444 10.77 8.74 -15.78
N LEU A 445 11.67 9.52 -15.17
CA LEU A 445 12.84 10.09 -15.86
C LEU A 445 13.73 8.99 -16.45
N ARG A 446 14.04 7.94 -15.67
CA ARG A 446 14.90 6.84 -16.11
C ARG A 446 14.30 6.07 -17.28
N LEU A 447 13.02 5.69 -17.18
CA LEU A 447 12.34 4.89 -18.20
C LEU A 447 12.05 5.71 -19.46
N GLY A 448 11.52 6.93 -19.27
CA GLY A 448 11.14 7.82 -20.37
C GLY A 448 12.33 8.37 -21.16
N ALA A 449 13.48 8.61 -20.51
CA ALA A 449 14.69 9.06 -21.21
C ALA A 449 15.16 8.09 -22.30
N SER A 450 14.95 6.78 -22.10
CA SER A 450 15.28 5.78 -23.12
C SER A 450 14.49 6.01 -24.41
N ALA A 451 13.17 6.18 -24.28
CA ALA A 451 12.31 6.46 -25.43
C ALA A 451 12.61 7.83 -26.04
N ALA A 452 12.86 8.84 -25.22
CA ALA A 452 13.20 10.19 -25.68
C ALA A 452 14.52 10.27 -26.47
N LEU A 453 15.52 9.43 -26.14
CA LEU A 453 16.73 9.31 -26.95
C LEU A 453 16.45 8.66 -28.30
N THR A 454 15.63 7.61 -28.34
CA THR A 454 15.24 6.93 -29.58
C THR A 454 14.43 7.84 -30.50
N ASP A 455 13.43 8.52 -29.95
CA ASP A 455 12.45 9.30 -30.70
C ASP A 455 12.82 10.79 -30.79
N SER A 456 13.99 11.19 -30.29
CA SER A 456 14.57 12.54 -30.39
C SER A 456 13.67 13.68 -29.89
N TRP A 457 13.18 13.60 -28.64
CA TRP A 457 12.36 14.65 -28.03
C TRP A 457 12.77 14.98 -26.59
N GLY A 458 12.39 16.17 -26.10
CA GLY A 458 12.62 16.57 -24.71
C GLY A 458 14.10 16.76 -24.35
N HIS A 459 14.45 16.47 -23.08
CA HIS A 459 15.79 16.70 -22.52
C HIS A 459 16.34 15.44 -21.82
N PRO A 460 16.49 14.30 -22.54
CA PRO A 460 16.84 13.01 -21.92
C PRO A 460 18.16 13.02 -21.15
N VAL A 461 19.16 13.81 -21.58
CA VAL A 461 20.44 13.95 -20.86
C VAL A 461 20.26 14.59 -19.48
N GLU A 462 19.43 15.62 -19.36
CA GLU A 462 19.14 16.27 -18.08
C GLU A 462 18.37 15.34 -17.14
N TRP A 463 17.40 14.61 -17.70
CA TRP A 463 16.60 13.62 -16.99
C TRP A 463 17.45 12.49 -16.43
N LEU A 464 18.36 11.94 -17.26
CA LEU A 464 19.29 10.89 -16.83
C LEU A 464 20.26 11.38 -15.77
N ARG A 465 20.77 12.62 -15.84
CA ARG A 465 21.62 13.18 -14.77
C ARG A 465 20.87 13.31 -13.46
N SER A 466 19.62 13.78 -13.49
CA SER A 466 18.77 13.87 -12.30
C SER A 466 18.48 12.49 -11.70
N ALA A 467 18.09 11.51 -12.53
CA ALA A 467 17.86 10.12 -12.11
C ALA A 467 19.12 9.48 -11.53
N GLU A 468 20.27 9.64 -12.20
CA GLU A 468 21.55 9.12 -11.75
C GLU A 468 21.94 9.64 -10.37
N GLN A 469 21.83 10.95 -10.15
CA GLN A 469 22.12 11.58 -8.87
C GLN A 469 21.23 11.02 -7.76
N PHE A 470 19.92 10.99 -7.97
CA PHE A 470 18.95 10.49 -6.99
C PHE A 470 19.24 9.05 -6.59
N PHE A 471 19.39 8.15 -7.59
CA PHE A 471 19.62 6.74 -7.30
C PHE A 471 21.01 6.46 -6.73
N HIS A 472 22.01 7.29 -7.04
CA HIS A 472 23.33 7.22 -6.43
C HIS A 472 23.27 7.59 -4.94
N ASP A 473 22.66 8.73 -4.61
CA ASP A 473 22.55 9.23 -3.23
C ASP A 473 21.76 8.24 -2.35
N ARG A 474 20.79 7.54 -2.94
CA ARG A 474 20.01 6.47 -2.31
C ARG A 474 20.78 5.14 -2.14
N GLY A 475 21.94 4.98 -2.77
CA GLY A 475 22.71 3.72 -2.76
C GLY A 475 22.16 2.62 -3.68
N THR A 476 21.22 2.93 -4.57
CA THR A 476 20.67 2.03 -5.60
C THR A 476 21.61 1.95 -6.81
N THR A 477 22.68 1.16 -6.66
CA THR A 477 23.85 1.17 -7.56
C THR A 477 23.57 0.76 -9.01
N ARG A 478 22.69 -0.22 -9.27
CA ARG A 478 22.44 -0.74 -10.63
C ARG A 478 21.75 0.27 -11.53
N VAL A 479 20.60 0.81 -11.10
CA VAL A 479 19.89 1.86 -11.86
C VAL A 479 20.72 3.13 -12.02
N SER A 480 21.52 3.52 -11.01
CA SER A 480 22.49 4.62 -11.15
C SER A 480 23.54 4.32 -12.24
N ALA A 481 24.11 3.11 -12.25
CA ALA A 481 25.06 2.70 -13.29
C ALA A 481 24.46 2.65 -14.69
N ALA A 482 23.20 2.23 -14.83
CA ALA A 482 22.48 2.24 -16.10
C ALA A 482 22.22 3.66 -16.61
N CYS A 483 21.86 4.62 -15.74
CA CYS A 483 21.77 6.03 -16.12
C CYS A 483 23.11 6.52 -16.70
N ARG A 484 24.24 6.19 -16.06
CA ARG A 484 25.59 6.54 -16.54
C ARG A 484 25.96 5.85 -17.85
N ALA A 485 25.50 4.62 -18.09
CA ALA A 485 25.71 3.94 -19.37
C ALA A 485 24.99 4.67 -20.50
N MET A 486 23.71 4.97 -20.30
CA MET A 486 22.89 5.69 -21.28
C MET A 486 23.40 7.11 -21.55
N LEU A 487 23.92 7.81 -20.53
CA LEU A 487 24.58 9.10 -20.73
C LEU A 487 25.82 9.01 -21.63
N ARG A 488 26.63 7.95 -21.49
CA ARG A 488 27.80 7.72 -22.36
C ARG A 488 27.39 7.38 -23.79
N GLU A 489 26.36 6.56 -23.96
CA GLU A 489 25.80 6.20 -25.26
C GLU A 489 25.25 7.44 -25.99
N ALA A 490 24.64 8.37 -25.26
CA ALA A 490 24.18 9.66 -25.77
C ALA A 490 25.32 10.68 -26.01
N GLY A 491 26.60 10.28 -25.91
CA GLY A 491 27.76 11.16 -26.10
C GLY A 491 27.95 12.21 -25.01
N SER A 492 27.26 12.08 -23.87
CA SER A 492 27.36 13.03 -22.77
C SER A 492 28.52 12.66 -21.84
N PRO A 493 29.39 13.61 -21.46
CA PRO A 493 30.46 13.34 -20.52
C PRO A 493 29.89 12.97 -19.15
N VAL A 494 30.30 11.80 -18.64
CA VAL A 494 29.98 11.34 -17.29
C VAL A 494 31.18 11.59 -16.40
N ALA A 495 31.06 12.53 -15.46
CA ALA A 495 32.12 12.83 -14.52
C ALA A 495 32.41 11.60 -13.63
N ARG A 496 33.68 11.20 -13.52
CA ARG A 496 34.10 10.22 -12.50
C ARG A 496 33.98 10.88 -11.13
N ARG A 497 33.03 10.42 -10.31
CA ARG A 497 32.96 10.81 -8.89
C ARG A 497 34.10 10.12 -8.15
N ARG A 498 35.18 10.88 -7.93
CA ARG A 498 36.23 10.50 -6.96
C ARG A 498 35.72 10.83 -5.55
N GLU A 499 36.13 10.07 -4.55
CA GLU A 499 35.84 10.32 -3.13
C GLU A 499 36.01 11.81 -2.78
N GLY A 500 35.07 12.39 -2.02
CA GLY A 500 35.05 13.82 -1.66
C GLY A 500 34.00 14.70 -2.38
N HIS A 501 33.19 14.13 -3.29
CA HIS A 501 32.14 14.85 -4.03
C HIS A 501 31.01 15.44 -3.16
N ASP A 502 30.77 14.89 -1.96
CA ASP A 502 29.75 15.39 -1.02
C ASP A 502 30.13 16.71 -0.36
N THR A 503 31.40 17.12 -0.45
CA THR A 503 31.87 18.42 0.03
C THR A 503 31.42 19.59 -0.83
N VAL A 504 30.92 19.31 -2.06
CA VAL A 504 30.45 20.34 -3.01
C VAL A 504 28.96 20.62 -2.76
N PRO A 505 28.54 21.88 -2.56
CA PRO A 505 27.14 22.28 -2.42
C PRO A 505 26.26 21.76 -3.56
N GLN A 506 25.02 21.33 -3.25
CA GLN A 506 24.11 20.68 -4.19
C GLN A 506 23.85 21.51 -5.45
N GLU A 507 23.71 22.83 -5.32
CA GLU A 507 23.49 23.75 -6.45
C GLU A 507 24.67 23.74 -7.44
N LEU A 508 25.90 23.75 -6.93
CA LEU A 508 27.11 23.69 -7.76
C LEU A 508 27.30 22.32 -8.39
N ARG A 509 26.91 21.24 -7.68
CA ARG A 509 26.89 19.88 -8.23
C ARG A 509 25.94 19.76 -9.41
N ARG A 510 24.74 20.35 -9.35
CA ARG A 510 23.78 20.35 -10.47
C ARG A 510 24.32 21.03 -11.72
N SER A 511 25.16 22.06 -11.55
CA SER A 511 25.89 22.73 -12.63
C SER A 511 27.11 21.94 -13.14
N GLY A 512 27.39 20.77 -12.56
CA GLY A 512 28.51 19.91 -12.95
C GLY A 512 29.86 20.32 -12.37
N VAL A 513 29.92 21.19 -11.35
CA VAL A 513 31.19 21.58 -10.70
C VAL A 513 31.82 20.38 -9.98
N THR A 514 33.11 20.15 -10.20
CA THR A 514 33.89 19.07 -9.58
C THR A 514 34.45 19.46 -8.21
N THR A 515 34.85 18.48 -7.39
CA THR A 515 35.51 18.72 -6.09
C THR A 515 36.72 19.65 -6.24
N ARG A 516 37.54 19.43 -7.27
CA ARG A 516 38.75 20.23 -7.50
C ARG A 516 38.45 21.67 -7.92
N GLU A 517 37.44 21.85 -8.76
CA GLU A 517 36.95 23.19 -9.11
C GLU A 517 36.33 23.89 -7.89
N TYR A 518 35.64 23.16 -7.01
CA TYR A 518 35.11 23.71 -5.78
C TYR A 518 36.20 24.12 -4.79
N GLU A 519 37.28 23.35 -4.64
CA GLU A 519 38.47 23.74 -3.86
C GLU A 519 39.09 25.05 -4.38
N VAL A 520 39.27 25.16 -5.71
CA VAL A 520 39.73 26.39 -6.36
C VAL A 520 38.77 27.56 -6.09
N LEU A 521 37.47 27.33 -6.19
CA LEU A 521 36.43 28.33 -5.93
C LEU A 521 36.46 28.82 -4.47
N ARG A 522 36.65 27.92 -3.49
CA ARG A 522 36.75 28.26 -2.06
C ARG A 522 37.97 29.13 -1.78
N LEU A 523 39.13 28.78 -2.33
CA LEU A 523 40.37 29.55 -2.15
C LEU A 523 40.27 30.91 -2.85
N LEU A 524 39.63 30.96 -4.02
CA LEU A 524 39.31 32.21 -4.69
C LEU A 524 38.41 33.12 -3.83
N GLY A 525 37.40 32.55 -3.17
CA GLY A 525 36.50 33.28 -2.25
C GLY A 525 37.21 33.86 -1.03
N ARG A 526 38.30 33.22 -0.59
CA ARG A 526 39.20 33.70 0.48
C ARG A 526 40.16 34.80 0.03
N GLY A 527 40.12 35.21 -1.23
CA GLY A 527 40.92 36.31 -1.77
C GLY A 527 42.24 35.90 -2.40
N LEU A 528 42.55 34.60 -2.50
CA LEU A 528 43.84 34.14 -3.03
C LEU A 528 43.96 34.37 -4.55
N GLY A 529 45.15 34.80 -4.98
CA GLY A 529 45.58 34.90 -6.37
C GLY A 529 45.83 33.52 -7.00
N ASN A 530 45.91 33.46 -8.34
CA ASN A 530 46.11 32.18 -9.04
C ASN A 530 47.40 31.45 -8.62
N GLN A 531 48.45 32.21 -8.29
CA GLN A 531 49.74 31.67 -7.86
C GLN A 531 49.65 31.05 -6.45
N GLU A 532 48.99 31.73 -5.51
CA GLU A 532 48.77 31.23 -4.15
C GLU A 532 47.85 30.00 -4.13
N ILE A 533 46.80 30.00 -4.97
CA ILE A 533 45.91 28.83 -5.15
C ILE A 533 46.71 27.65 -5.73
N ALA A 534 47.59 27.92 -6.70
CA ALA A 534 48.41 26.90 -7.33
C ALA A 534 49.36 26.26 -6.31
N GLU A 535 50.01 27.07 -5.46
CA GLU A 535 50.87 26.58 -4.38
C GLU A 535 50.09 25.74 -3.35
N GLN A 536 48.96 26.24 -2.84
CA GLN A 536 48.18 25.52 -1.83
C GLN A 536 47.60 24.20 -2.31
N LEU A 537 47.28 24.12 -3.59
CA LEU A 537 46.70 22.93 -4.19
C LEU A 537 47.77 22.04 -4.86
N PHE A 538 49.05 22.40 -4.84
CA PHE A 538 50.11 21.68 -5.58
C PHE A 538 49.79 21.54 -7.08
N LEU A 539 49.37 22.65 -7.71
CA LEU A 539 49.04 22.77 -9.14
C LEU A 539 49.94 23.82 -9.81
N SER A 540 49.89 23.89 -11.15
CA SER A 540 50.46 25.03 -11.88
C SER A 540 49.46 26.20 -11.95
N PRO A 541 49.91 27.47 -12.00
CA PRO A 541 49.01 28.63 -12.21
C PRO A 541 48.13 28.49 -13.46
N ARG A 542 48.67 27.91 -14.54
CA ARG A 542 47.95 27.61 -15.78
C ARG A 542 46.83 26.58 -15.58
N THR A 543 47.03 25.63 -14.67
CA THR A 543 45.99 24.65 -14.29
C THR A 543 44.86 25.33 -13.51
N VAL A 544 45.19 26.26 -12.61
CA VAL A 544 44.19 27.06 -11.87
C VAL A 544 43.36 27.91 -12.84
N GLU A 545 43.98 28.56 -13.82
CA GLU A 545 43.28 29.31 -14.86
C GLU A 545 42.29 28.44 -15.65
N LYS A 546 42.69 27.21 -15.99
CA LYS A 546 41.82 26.25 -16.67
C LYS A 546 40.61 25.85 -15.80
N HIS A 547 40.82 25.65 -14.50
CA HIS A 547 39.72 25.38 -13.56
C HIS A 547 38.78 26.59 -13.43
N LEU A 548 39.30 27.82 -13.38
CA LEU A 548 38.50 29.04 -13.35
C LEU A 548 37.70 29.24 -14.65
N ALA A 549 38.27 28.89 -15.81
CA ALA A 549 37.54 28.90 -17.08
C ALA A 549 36.39 27.89 -17.06
N SER A 550 36.65 26.63 -16.67
CA SER A 550 35.59 25.62 -16.61
C SER A 550 34.52 25.95 -15.57
N LEU A 551 34.88 26.58 -14.45
CA LEU A 551 33.93 27.12 -13.47
C LEU A 551 33.01 28.18 -14.07
N ARG A 552 33.53 29.11 -14.88
CA ARG A 552 32.72 30.13 -15.55
C ARG A 552 31.71 29.50 -16.50
N ASP A 553 32.15 28.52 -17.27
CA ASP A 553 31.29 27.83 -18.24
C ASP A 553 30.18 27.06 -17.53
N ARG A 554 30.51 26.31 -16.49
CA ARG A 554 29.56 25.47 -15.73
C ARG A 554 28.57 26.28 -14.89
N THR A 555 29.01 27.42 -14.35
CA THR A 555 28.17 28.26 -13.47
C THR A 555 27.52 29.45 -14.20
N CYS A 556 27.79 29.60 -15.50
CA CYS A 556 27.35 30.72 -16.33
C CYS A 556 27.70 32.10 -15.73
N ARG A 557 28.91 32.23 -15.14
CA ARG A 557 29.35 33.47 -14.48
C ARG A 557 30.36 34.25 -15.32
N SER A 558 30.14 35.56 -15.41
CA SER A 558 30.98 36.49 -16.16
C SER A 558 32.20 36.95 -15.34
N GLY A 559 33.28 36.18 -15.43
CA GLY A 559 34.60 36.61 -14.95
C GLY A 559 34.86 36.38 -13.46
N ARG A 560 36.04 36.83 -13.02
CA ARG A 560 36.60 36.52 -11.69
C ARG A 560 35.78 37.11 -10.55
N ALA A 561 35.29 38.34 -10.68
CA ALA A 561 34.48 39.00 -9.65
C ALA A 561 33.16 38.24 -9.38
N ALA A 562 32.51 37.73 -10.44
CA ALA A 562 31.30 36.94 -10.32
C ALA A 562 31.55 35.58 -9.65
N LEU A 563 32.71 34.95 -9.89
CA LEU A 563 33.13 33.73 -9.19
C LEU A 563 33.45 33.99 -7.70
N ILE A 564 34.07 35.12 -7.37
CA ILE A 564 34.33 35.51 -5.97
C ILE A 564 33.01 35.72 -5.22
N ALA A 565 32.06 36.44 -5.83
CA ALA A 565 30.73 36.64 -5.27
C ALA A 565 30.00 35.30 -5.06
N LEU A 566 30.09 34.39 -6.04
CA LEU A 566 29.56 33.03 -5.93
C LEU A 566 30.20 32.25 -4.77
N ALA A 567 31.52 32.32 -4.63
CA ALA A 567 32.28 31.61 -3.60
C ALA A 567 31.91 32.07 -2.18
N ARG A 568 31.71 33.38 -1.97
CA ARG A 568 31.34 33.94 -0.65
C ARG A 568 30.02 33.38 -0.12
N ARG A 569 29.02 33.16 -0.99
CA ARG A 569 27.73 32.54 -0.60
C ARG A 569 27.88 31.15 0.04
N TYR A 570 28.97 30.44 -0.25
CA TYR A 570 29.25 29.11 0.29
C TYR A 570 30.35 29.13 1.37
N ALA A 571 30.97 30.29 1.63
CA ALA A 571 31.92 30.49 2.72
C ALA A 571 31.20 30.93 4.01
N ASP A 572 30.11 31.69 3.89
CA ASP A 572 29.35 32.26 5.02
C ASP A 572 28.28 31.31 5.61
N GLY A 573 28.29 30.02 5.21
CA GLY A 573 27.29 29.02 5.58
C GLY A 573 27.83 27.80 6.34
N GLN A 574 28.97 27.92 7.01
CA GLN A 574 29.45 26.89 7.96
C GLN A 574 29.00 27.19 9.39
#